data_AF-A0A812Z820-F1
#
_entry.id   AF-A0A812Z820-F1
#
_cell.length_a   1.000
_cell.length_b   1.000
_cell.length_c   1.000
_cell.angle_alpha   90.00
_cell.angle_beta   90.00
_cell.angle_gamma   90.00
#
_symmetry.space_group_name_H-M   'P 1'
#
loop_
_entity.id
_entity.type
_entity.pdbx_description
1 polymer ?
#
loop_
_entity_poly.entity_id
_entity_poly.type
_entity_poly.pdbx_seq_one_letter_code
_entity_poly.pdbx_strand_id
1 'polypeptide(L)'
;MLHNALENTSIGASSSELQGLQCGVCRQAFSGRAAALLTERLQKHVEQQQDVQTGPSMDLLKQQVTTATGLWQQGKLQEAANLFRETITGLKMTDAKGQLYSAQHNLSLVMVAMGRPEEARAELRIARRGLATLYGAQHPLALKAAHNEAMAANAAGHREEALKLYEVALEARCRVLGSHHVDTLKTRCNYGLTLRNCSRTEEAEIELRLALAGLELVVGPRHPLSVTALQNLSLALSSRGQLGDAAAAQAAALVAREAAEGKHQLLGASHPEALEARRDLGATLFAASRQEEGVAAFRQALAGLQQTLGFQHPTTIAVLAQLRAALSHDEEAAMALVHEHSSGNVTAAPDWEVPQWGGKLVLVLVAIAAEPGEINGSILLVDHLKRVATEARAEALFALSPWVPTEVLLSGAE
;
A
#
# COMPACT_ATOMS: atom_id res chain seq x y z
N MET A 1 -13.44 35.88 53.34
CA MET A 1 -14.72 35.29 53.79
C MET A 1 -15.69 35.02 52.65
N LEU A 2 -16.01 35.99 51.77
CA LEU A 2 -16.87 35.74 50.58
C LEU A 2 -16.24 34.81 49.52
N HIS A 3 -14.91 34.83 49.37
CA HIS A 3 -14.19 33.94 48.46
C HIS A 3 -14.30 32.46 48.90
N ASN A 4 -14.10 32.18 50.20
CA ASN A 4 -14.25 30.82 50.77
C ASN A 4 -15.68 30.28 50.79
N ALA A 5 -16.70 31.15 50.70
CA ALA A 5 -18.09 30.71 50.64
C ALA A 5 -18.48 30.20 49.25
N LEU A 6 -17.83 30.70 48.19
CA LEU A 6 -18.11 30.35 46.80
C LEU A 6 -17.32 29.14 46.30
N GLU A 7 -16.13 28.87 46.86
CA GLU A 7 -15.36 27.67 46.52
C GLU A 7 -15.95 26.37 47.11
N ASN A 8 -16.72 26.46 48.20
CA ASN A 8 -17.28 25.29 48.88
C ASN A 8 -18.70 24.89 48.44
N THR A 9 -19.38 25.70 47.62
CA THR A 9 -20.68 25.34 47.02
C THR A 9 -20.46 24.79 45.62
N SER A 10 -19.83 23.63 45.54
CA SER A 10 -20.09 22.71 44.43
C SER A 10 -21.53 22.20 44.57
N ILE A 11 -22.26 22.19 43.45
CA ILE A 11 -23.58 21.57 43.28
C ILE A 11 -24.78 22.43 43.74
N GLY A 12 -25.51 22.96 42.75
CA GLY A 12 -26.94 23.30 42.78
C GLY A 12 -27.53 23.79 44.11
N ALA A 13 -27.32 25.06 44.45
CA ALA A 13 -28.09 25.67 45.53
C ALA A 13 -29.54 25.90 45.10
N SER A 14 -30.47 25.25 45.77
CA SER A 14 -31.92 25.46 45.55
C SER A 14 -32.37 26.79 46.17
N SER A 15 -33.46 27.36 45.65
CA SER A 15 -34.02 28.66 46.07
C SER A 15 -34.25 28.81 47.58
N SER A 16 -34.28 27.73 48.36
CA SER A 16 -34.44 27.75 49.82
C SER A 16 -33.16 28.11 50.58
N GLU A 17 -31.96 27.85 50.03
CA GLU A 17 -30.69 28.13 50.73
C GLU A 17 -30.33 29.63 50.72
N LEU A 18 -30.81 30.37 49.72
CA LEU A 18 -30.67 31.83 49.64
C LEU A 18 -31.61 32.59 50.59
N GLN A 19 -32.63 31.93 51.16
CA GLN A 19 -33.58 32.57 52.09
C GLN A 19 -33.01 32.82 53.49
N GLY A 20 -31.84 32.24 53.83
CA GLY A 20 -31.19 32.40 55.14
C GLY A 20 -30.43 33.71 55.36
N LEU A 21 -30.26 34.56 54.34
CA LEU A 21 -29.55 35.84 54.47
C LEU A 21 -30.45 36.90 55.12
N GLN A 22 -30.40 37.01 56.44
CA GLN A 22 -31.19 37.95 57.27
C GLN A 22 -30.67 39.41 57.29
N CYS A 23 -29.84 39.83 56.34
CA CYS A 23 -29.37 41.22 56.26
C CYS A 23 -30.01 41.94 55.06
N GLY A 24 -30.78 43.01 55.33
CA GLY A 24 -31.46 43.80 54.30
C GLY A 24 -30.52 44.43 53.25
N VAL A 25 -29.26 44.68 53.62
CA VAL A 25 -28.21 45.20 52.73
C VAL A 25 -27.76 44.14 51.71
N CYS A 26 -27.71 42.86 52.12
CA CYS A 26 -27.36 41.76 51.22
C CYS A 26 -28.46 41.50 50.18
N ARG A 27 -29.75 41.64 50.55
CA ARG A 27 -30.86 41.52 49.61
C ARG A 27 -30.85 42.61 48.54
N GLN A 28 -30.58 43.86 48.91
CA GLN A 28 -30.50 44.97 47.95
C GLN A 28 -29.23 44.92 47.07
N ALA A 29 -28.09 44.45 47.61
CA ALA A 29 -26.87 44.28 46.82
C ALA A 29 -27.01 43.20 45.73
N PHE A 30 -27.84 42.17 45.97
CA PHE A 30 -28.12 41.10 45.01
C PHE A 30 -29.37 41.32 44.13
N SER A 31 -30.12 42.42 44.30
CA SER A 31 -31.33 42.70 43.52
C SER A 31 -31.14 43.73 42.40
N GLY A 32 -29.92 43.84 41.85
CA GLY A 32 -29.60 44.85 40.83
C GLY A 32 -28.54 44.40 39.84
N ARG A 33 -28.14 45.31 38.93
CA ARG A 33 -27.15 45.09 37.84
C ARG A 33 -25.91 44.30 38.24
N ALA A 34 -25.45 44.37 39.49
CA ALA A 34 -24.33 43.61 40.00
C ALA A 34 -24.58 42.08 40.02
N ALA A 35 -25.78 41.63 40.41
CA ALA A 35 -26.15 40.22 40.34
C ALA A 35 -26.26 39.75 38.88
N ALA A 36 -26.85 40.55 38.00
CA ALA A 36 -26.93 40.25 36.57
C ALA A 36 -25.54 40.13 35.92
N LEU A 37 -24.61 41.02 36.26
CA LEU A 37 -23.22 40.96 35.79
C LEU A 37 -22.45 39.75 36.35
N LEU A 38 -22.73 39.35 37.60
CA LEU A 38 -22.11 38.18 38.20
C LEU A 38 -22.66 36.89 37.58
N THR A 39 -23.97 36.84 37.32
CA THR A 39 -24.61 35.74 36.58
C THR A 39 -24.09 35.70 35.14
N GLU A 40 -23.95 36.82 34.44
CA GLU A 40 -23.38 36.86 33.09
C GLU A 40 -21.90 36.43 33.08
N ARG A 41 -21.10 36.84 34.08
CA ARG A 41 -19.72 36.37 34.23
C ARG A 41 -19.65 34.88 34.54
N LEU A 42 -20.48 34.38 35.45
CA LEU A 42 -20.56 32.95 35.77
C LEU A 42 -21.07 32.14 34.59
N GLN A 43 -22.05 32.66 33.85
CA GLN A 43 -22.56 32.06 32.61
C GLN A 43 -21.47 32.00 31.56
N LYS A 44 -20.73 33.11 31.33
CA LYS A 44 -19.55 33.11 30.45
C LYS A 44 -18.46 32.18 30.93
N HIS A 45 -18.27 32.02 32.25
CA HIS A 45 -17.28 31.10 32.80
C HIS A 45 -17.71 29.63 32.68
N VAL A 46 -19.01 29.35 32.84
CA VAL A 46 -19.62 28.04 32.60
C VAL A 46 -19.63 27.71 31.11
N GLU A 47 -19.92 28.68 30.23
CA GLU A 47 -19.82 28.56 28.77
C GLU A 47 -18.35 28.36 28.35
N GLN A 48 -17.40 29.08 28.95
CA GLN A 48 -15.96 28.85 28.76
C GLN A 48 -15.47 27.50 29.31
N GLN A 49 -16.14 26.95 30.32
CA GLN A 49 -15.88 25.59 30.83
C GLN A 49 -16.63 24.51 30.04
N GLN A 50 -17.77 24.83 29.40
CA GLN A 50 -18.48 23.97 28.45
C GLN A 50 -17.80 23.96 27.07
N ASP A 51 -17.04 25.01 26.73
CA ASP A 51 -16.11 25.11 25.60
C ASP A 51 -14.81 24.32 25.82
N VAL A 52 -14.70 23.55 26.92
CA VAL A 52 -13.78 22.41 26.92
C VAL A 52 -14.35 21.45 25.88
N GLN A 53 -13.76 21.48 24.67
CA GLN A 53 -14.01 20.53 23.59
C GLN A 53 -14.19 19.14 24.19
N THR A 54 -15.44 18.70 24.35
CA THR A 54 -15.70 17.32 24.70
C THR A 54 -15.30 16.55 23.47
N GLY A 55 -14.06 16.03 23.50
CA GLY A 55 -13.53 15.22 22.42
C GLY A 55 -14.51 14.11 22.08
N PRO A 56 -14.46 13.57 20.85
CA PRO A 56 -15.36 12.50 20.44
C PRO A 56 -15.35 11.36 21.46
N SER A 57 -16.53 10.82 21.78
CA SER A 57 -16.67 9.71 22.72
C SER A 57 -15.75 8.55 22.32
N MET A 58 -15.17 7.88 23.31
CA MET A 58 -14.32 6.70 23.08
C MET A 58 -15.05 5.59 22.32
N ASP A 59 -16.37 5.47 22.45
CA ASP A 59 -17.15 4.47 21.73
C ASP A 59 -17.27 4.81 20.23
N LEU A 60 -17.44 6.10 19.91
CA LEU A 60 -17.40 6.57 18.53
C LEU A 60 -16.03 6.29 17.90
N LEU A 61 -14.94 6.61 18.60
CA LEU A 61 -13.58 6.38 18.10
C LEU A 61 -13.31 4.88 17.85
N LYS A 62 -13.76 3.99 18.74
CA LYS A 62 -13.65 2.53 18.52
C LYS A 62 -14.45 2.10 17.29
N GLN A 63 -15.66 2.59 17.12
CA GLN A 63 -16.50 2.30 15.97
C GLN A 63 -15.84 2.78 14.66
N GLN A 64 -15.22 3.96 14.67
CA GLN A 64 -14.47 4.48 13.54
C GLN A 64 -13.26 3.59 13.18
N VAL A 65 -12.49 3.10 14.17
CA VAL A 65 -11.40 2.13 13.91
C VAL A 65 -11.94 0.87 13.22
N THR A 66 -13.00 0.26 13.76
CA THR A 66 -13.61 -0.94 13.17
C THR A 66 -14.11 -0.69 11.76
N THR A 67 -14.77 0.44 11.54
CA THR A 67 -15.29 0.83 10.22
C THR A 67 -14.15 1.07 9.23
N ALA A 68 -13.09 1.76 9.64
CA ALA A 68 -11.91 2.00 8.82
C ALA A 68 -11.19 0.71 8.43
N THR A 69 -11.08 -0.25 9.37
CA THR A 69 -10.54 -1.58 9.07
C THR A 69 -11.43 -2.34 8.07
N GLY A 70 -12.75 -2.24 8.20
CA GLY A 70 -13.68 -2.84 7.24
C GLY A 70 -13.56 -2.24 5.83
N LEU A 71 -13.46 -0.91 5.73
CA LEU A 71 -13.22 -0.21 4.46
C LEU A 71 -11.90 -0.63 3.81
N TRP A 72 -10.84 -0.79 4.63
CA TRP A 72 -9.55 -1.28 4.13
C TRP A 72 -9.65 -2.69 3.55
N GLN A 73 -10.32 -3.61 4.23
CA GLN A 73 -10.53 -4.98 3.74
C GLN A 73 -11.34 -5.03 2.44
N GLN A 74 -12.22 -4.06 2.21
CA GLN A 74 -12.97 -3.90 0.96
C GLN A 74 -12.15 -3.25 -0.17
N GLY A 75 -10.88 -2.88 0.08
CA GLY A 75 -10.04 -2.18 -0.89
C GLY A 75 -10.35 -0.69 -1.02
N LYS A 76 -11.23 -0.11 -0.18
CA LYS A 76 -11.55 1.33 -0.17
C LYS A 76 -10.49 2.12 0.59
N LEU A 77 -9.26 2.10 0.06
CA LEU A 77 -8.07 2.57 0.76
C LEU A 77 -8.15 4.06 1.15
N GLN A 78 -8.66 4.92 0.24
CA GLN A 78 -8.76 6.34 0.52
C GLN A 78 -9.77 6.67 1.62
N GLU A 79 -10.93 6.00 1.62
CA GLU A 79 -11.96 6.17 2.65
C GLU A 79 -11.44 5.69 4.01
N ALA A 80 -10.80 4.51 4.04
CA ALA A 80 -10.17 3.98 5.25
C ALA A 80 -9.09 4.94 5.80
N ALA A 81 -8.22 5.47 4.93
CA ALA A 81 -7.18 6.41 5.34
C ALA A 81 -7.77 7.71 5.91
N ASN A 82 -8.81 8.25 5.30
CA ASN A 82 -9.49 9.46 5.79
C ASN A 82 -10.10 9.22 7.18
N LEU A 83 -10.81 8.11 7.35
CA LEU A 83 -11.44 7.78 8.62
C LEU A 83 -10.41 7.52 9.73
N PHE A 84 -9.29 6.85 9.43
CA PHE A 84 -8.21 6.70 10.39
C PHE A 84 -7.58 8.06 10.78
N ARG A 85 -7.38 9.00 9.84
CA ARG A 85 -6.86 10.35 10.16
C ARG A 85 -7.81 11.12 11.09
N GLU A 86 -9.11 11.03 10.83
CA GLU A 86 -10.14 11.62 11.70
C GLU A 86 -10.08 11.00 13.11
N THR A 87 -10.06 9.66 13.17
CA THR A 87 -9.96 8.91 14.43
C THR A 87 -8.71 9.30 15.22
N ILE A 88 -7.55 9.42 14.55
CA ILE A 88 -6.29 9.85 15.16
C ILE A 88 -6.39 11.27 15.71
N THR A 89 -7.08 12.17 15.00
CA THR A 89 -7.31 13.54 15.46
C THR A 89 -8.17 13.56 16.73
N GLY A 90 -9.23 12.75 16.77
CA GLY A 90 -10.05 12.57 17.97
C GLY A 90 -9.26 11.95 19.13
N LEU A 91 -8.49 10.89 18.88
CA LEU A 91 -7.67 10.20 19.89
C LEU A 91 -6.59 11.11 20.49
N LYS A 92 -6.06 12.09 19.75
CA LYS A 92 -5.11 13.08 20.27
C LYS A 92 -5.72 13.96 21.39
N MET A 93 -7.04 14.16 21.38
CA MET A 93 -7.78 14.91 22.40
C MET A 93 -8.12 14.07 23.64
N THR A 94 -7.67 12.81 23.68
CA THR A 94 -7.92 11.88 24.79
C THR A 94 -6.61 11.38 25.39
N ASP A 95 -6.70 10.74 26.55
CA ASP A 95 -5.58 10.05 27.20
C ASP A 95 -5.35 8.62 26.65
N ALA A 96 -6.11 8.20 25.63
CA ALA A 96 -6.07 6.86 25.03
C ALA A 96 -4.87 6.67 24.08
N LYS A 97 -3.64 6.87 24.59
CA LYS A 97 -2.40 6.83 23.79
C LYS A 97 -2.15 5.47 23.12
N GLY A 98 -2.55 4.36 23.75
CA GLY A 98 -2.42 3.02 23.15
C GLY A 98 -3.25 2.86 21.88
N GLN A 99 -4.50 3.33 21.92
CA GLN A 99 -5.42 3.36 20.78
C GLN A 99 -4.91 4.33 19.71
N LEU A 100 -4.38 5.49 20.10
CA LEU A 100 -3.77 6.45 19.18
C LEU A 100 -2.66 5.82 18.34
N TYR A 101 -1.67 5.19 18.98
CA TYR A 101 -0.55 4.57 18.25
C TYR A 101 -0.99 3.35 17.45
N SER A 102 -2.01 2.61 17.91
CA SER A 102 -2.59 1.49 17.15
C SER A 102 -3.33 1.97 15.90
N ALA A 103 -4.06 3.09 15.99
CA ALA A 103 -4.72 3.72 14.85
C ALA A 103 -3.70 4.28 13.84
N GLN A 104 -2.61 4.92 14.32
CA GLN A 104 -1.49 5.34 13.47
C GLN A 104 -0.86 4.17 12.76
N HIS A 105 -0.56 3.07 13.48
CA HIS A 105 -0.04 1.85 12.89
C HIS A 105 -0.93 1.32 11.76
N ASN A 106 -2.25 1.27 11.97
CA ASN A 106 -3.19 0.79 10.96
C ASN A 106 -3.26 1.74 9.75
N LEU A 107 -3.28 3.06 9.98
CA LEU A 107 -3.22 4.05 8.91
C LEU A 107 -1.97 3.86 8.04
N SER A 108 -0.81 3.60 8.66
CA SER A 108 0.43 3.36 7.92
C SER A 108 0.35 2.14 7.01
N LEU A 109 -0.35 1.07 7.41
CA LEU A 109 -0.55 -0.09 6.54
C LEU A 109 -1.43 0.23 5.33
N VAL A 110 -2.46 1.06 5.53
CA VAL A 110 -3.27 1.59 4.42
C VAL A 110 -2.41 2.46 3.49
N MET A 111 -1.54 3.31 4.04
CA MET A 111 -0.62 4.13 3.24
C MET A 111 0.34 3.30 2.40
N VAL A 112 0.87 2.18 2.91
CA VAL A 112 1.68 1.24 2.11
C VAL A 112 0.85 0.70 0.95
N ALA A 113 -0.38 0.25 1.19
CA ALA A 113 -1.28 -0.25 0.15
C ALA A 113 -1.63 0.81 -0.92
N MET A 114 -1.61 2.08 -0.56
CA MET A 114 -1.80 3.21 -1.49
C MET A 114 -0.52 3.63 -2.24
N GLY A 115 0.60 2.91 -2.07
CA GLY A 115 1.87 3.26 -2.70
C GLY A 115 2.61 4.42 -2.04
N ARG A 116 2.38 4.69 -0.74
CA ARG A 116 3.04 5.75 0.04
C ARG A 116 3.91 5.18 1.18
N PRO A 117 4.93 4.35 0.87
CA PRO A 117 5.70 3.64 1.88
C PRO A 117 6.57 4.57 2.74
N GLU A 118 7.01 5.71 2.22
CA GLU A 118 7.82 6.67 2.97
C GLU A 118 7.06 7.31 4.14
N GLU A 119 5.86 7.79 3.87
CA GLU A 119 4.98 8.34 4.90
C GLU A 119 4.57 7.28 5.91
N ALA A 120 4.26 6.07 5.42
CA ALA A 120 3.95 4.94 6.29
C ALA A 120 5.10 4.61 7.23
N ARG A 121 6.35 4.58 6.75
CA ARG A 121 7.55 4.34 7.55
C ARG A 121 7.67 5.37 8.67
N ALA A 122 7.50 6.66 8.36
CA ALA A 122 7.61 7.73 9.35
C ALA A 122 6.57 7.59 10.47
N GLU A 123 5.30 7.33 10.13
CA GLU A 123 4.23 7.13 11.11
C GLU A 123 4.42 5.84 11.92
N LEU A 124 4.87 4.74 11.30
CA LEU A 124 5.18 3.49 12.00
C LEU A 124 6.30 3.67 13.03
N ARG A 125 7.30 4.50 12.72
CA ARG A 125 8.37 4.84 13.66
C ARG A 125 7.82 5.57 14.88
N ILE A 126 6.91 6.51 14.69
CA ILE A 126 6.23 7.22 15.79
C ILE A 126 5.40 6.23 16.61
N ALA A 127 4.56 5.42 15.95
CA ALA A 127 3.73 4.42 16.61
C ALA A 127 4.54 3.40 17.41
N ARG A 128 5.62 2.86 16.83
CA ARG A 128 6.51 1.92 17.53
C ARG A 128 7.13 2.55 18.77
N ARG A 129 7.68 3.75 18.66
CA ARG A 129 8.30 4.45 19.81
C ARG A 129 7.27 4.71 20.90
N GLY A 130 6.08 5.20 20.53
CA GLY A 130 4.97 5.41 21.45
C GLY A 130 4.55 4.14 22.18
N LEU A 131 4.32 3.05 21.45
CA LEU A 131 3.97 1.75 22.02
C LEU A 131 5.08 1.18 22.91
N ALA A 132 6.34 1.35 22.52
CA ALA A 132 7.49 0.92 23.32
C ALA A 132 7.61 1.71 24.63
N THR A 133 7.31 3.01 24.62
CA THR A 133 7.27 3.84 25.84
C THR A 133 6.10 3.45 26.73
N LEU A 134 4.93 3.18 26.17
CA LEU A 134 3.72 2.83 26.94
C LEU A 134 3.78 1.43 27.57
N TYR A 135 4.19 0.43 26.80
CA TYR A 135 4.04 -0.98 27.16
C TYR A 135 5.39 -1.72 27.26
N GLY A 136 6.50 -1.06 26.94
CA GLY A 136 7.82 -1.66 26.84
C GLY A 136 8.17 -2.08 25.40
N ALA A 137 9.46 -2.01 25.07
CA ALA A 137 9.97 -2.31 23.72
C ALA A 137 9.72 -3.76 23.25
N GLN A 138 9.53 -4.69 24.18
CA GLN A 138 9.27 -6.10 23.91
C GLN A 138 7.77 -6.43 23.85
N HIS A 139 6.88 -5.45 24.07
CA HIS A 139 5.45 -5.67 24.00
C HIS A 139 5.03 -6.09 22.57
N PRO A 140 4.10 -7.06 22.39
CA PRO A 140 3.69 -7.54 21.06
C PRO A 140 3.29 -6.44 20.08
N LEU A 141 2.62 -5.38 20.53
CA LEU A 141 2.26 -4.24 19.68
C LEU A 141 3.47 -3.44 19.20
N ALA A 142 4.48 -3.23 20.05
CA ALA A 142 5.71 -2.55 19.67
C ALA A 142 6.52 -3.40 18.67
N LEU A 143 6.59 -4.72 18.91
CA LEU A 143 7.23 -5.66 17.99
C LEU A 143 6.48 -5.80 16.66
N LYS A 144 5.14 -5.69 16.67
CA LYS A 144 4.32 -5.60 15.45
C LYS A 144 4.62 -4.34 14.65
N ALA A 145 4.69 -3.20 15.33
CA ALA A 145 5.05 -1.93 14.70
C ALA A 145 6.49 -1.95 14.14
N ALA A 146 7.46 -2.57 14.83
CA ALA A 146 8.83 -2.72 14.33
C ALA A 146 8.93 -3.54 13.04
N HIS A 147 8.26 -4.70 12.99
CA HIS A 147 8.18 -5.51 11.79
C HIS A 147 7.55 -4.73 10.62
N ASN A 148 6.47 -3.99 10.87
CA ASN A 148 5.82 -3.21 9.82
C ASN A 148 6.63 -1.97 9.42
N GLU A 149 7.38 -1.33 10.33
CA GLU A 149 8.33 -0.25 9.98
C GLU A 149 9.42 -0.79 9.03
N ALA A 150 9.96 -1.97 9.31
CA ALA A 150 10.94 -2.63 8.44
C ALA A 150 10.35 -2.94 7.05
N MET A 151 9.11 -3.43 7.01
CA MET A 151 8.39 -3.68 5.75
C MET A 151 8.21 -2.40 4.94
N ALA A 152 7.75 -1.31 5.58
CA ALA A 152 7.59 -0.02 4.92
C ALA A 152 8.94 0.57 4.47
N ALA A 153 10.00 0.41 5.26
CA ALA A 153 11.35 0.83 4.89
C ALA A 153 11.87 0.11 3.65
N ASN A 154 11.69 -1.22 3.57
CA ASN A 154 12.06 -1.99 2.37
C ASN A 154 11.24 -1.54 1.14
N ALA A 155 9.93 -1.32 1.29
CA ALA A 155 9.07 -0.83 0.22
C ALA A 155 9.44 0.58 -0.27
N ALA A 156 9.95 1.43 0.64
CA ALA A 156 10.48 2.76 0.32
C ALA A 156 11.92 2.73 -0.23
N GLY A 157 12.54 1.55 -0.38
CA GLY A 157 13.91 1.42 -0.89
C GLY A 157 15.02 1.53 0.16
N HIS A 158 14.69 1.76 1.44
CA HIS A 158 15.66 1.81 2.56
C HIS A 158 16.02 0.40 3.05
N ARG A 159 16.60 -0.42 2.16
CA ARG A 159 16.80 -1.86 2.41
C ARG A 159 17.74 -2.14 3.58
N GLU A 160 18.85 -1.42 3.70
CA GLU A 160 19.79 -1.60 4.81
C GLU A 160 19.20 -1.20 6.17
N GLU A 161 18.32 -0.18 6.19
CA GLU A 161 17.58 0.16 7.40
C GLU A 161 16.57 -0.94 7.75
N ALA A 162 15.85 -1.44 6.74
CA ALA A 162 14.89 -2.52 6.91
C ALA A 162 15.55 -3.78 7.48
N LEU A 163 16.75 -4.16 7.02
CA LEU A 163 17.50 -5.29 7.55
C LEU A 163 17.77 -5.12 9.06
N LYS A 164 18.30 -3.96 9.48
CA LYS A 164 18.56 -3.67 10.90
C LYS A 164 17.29 -3.73 11.75
N LEU A 165 16.18 -3.18 11.24
CA LEU A 165 14.90 -3.21 11.94
C LEU A 165 14.36 -4.65 12.06
N TYR A 166 14.50 -5.46 11.00
CA TYR A 166 14.11 -6.86 11.01
C TYR A 166 14.96 -7.70 11.96
N GLU A 167 16.28 -7.50 12.00
CA GLU A 167 17.19 -8.19 12.94
C GLU A 167 16.74 -7.94 14.39
N VAL A 168 16.58 -6.67 14.77
CA VAL A 168 16.14 -6.30 16.13
C VAL A 168 14.75 -6.87 16.43
N ALA A 169 13.81 -6.81 15.48
CA ALA A 169 12.47 -7.36 15.67
C ALA A 169 12.47 -8.89 15.77
N LEU A 170 13.31 -9.58 14.99
CA LEU A 170 13.44 -11.03 14.98
C LEU A 170 14.04 -11.52 16.29
N GLU A 171 15.13 -10.92 16.75
CA GLU A 171 15.74 -11.25 18.05
C GLU A 171 14.78 -11.05 19.21
N ALA A 172 14.04 -9.95 19.22
CA ALA A 172 13.06 -9.68 20.26
C ALA A 172 11.88 -10.66 20.20
N ARG A 173 11.35 -10.97 19.01
CA ARG A 173 10.28 -11.97 18.84
C ARG A 173 10.72 -13.38 19.20
N CYS A 174 11.94 -13.78 18.83
CA CYS A 174 12.51 -15.06 19.25
C CYS A 174 12.55 -15.20 20.78
N ARG A 175 12.93 -14.14 21.50
CA ARG A 175 12.97 -14.16 22.97
C ARG A 175 11.58 -14.18 23.62
N VAL A 176 10.63 -13.40 23.09
CA VAL A 176 9.32 -13.21 23.71
C VAL A 176 8.32 -14.28 23.30
N LEU A 177 8.30 -14.65 22.03
CA LEU A 177 7.30 -15.56 21.44
C LEU A 177 7.86 -16.95 21.13
N GLY A 178 9.19 -17.07 21.04
CA GLY A 178 9.86 -18.28 20.57
C GLY A 178 10.16 -18.25 19.06
N SER A 179 11.12 -19.08 18.65
CA SER A 179 11.61 -19.16 17.26
C SER A 179 10.58 -19.74 16.27
N HIS A 180 9.67 -20.58 16.74
CA HIS A 180 8.64 -21.24 15.93
C HIS A 180 7.28 -20.51 15.97
N HIS A 181 7.17 -19.37 16.67
CA HIS A 181 5.92 -18.61 16.65
C HIS A 181 5.67 -18.03 15.25
N VAL A 182 4.42 -18.06 14.79
CA VAL A 182 4.02 -17.64 13.43
C VAL A 182 4.49 -16.21 13.11
N ASP A 183 4.35 -15.27 14.04
CA ASP A 183 4.85 -13.90 13.84
C ASP A 183 6.38 -13.80 13.80
N THR A 184 7.12 -14.67 14.50
CA THR A 184 8.59 -14.73 14.41
C THR A 184 8.99 -15.23 13.02
N LEU A 185 8.34 -16.30 12.55
CA LEU A 185 8.59 -16.87 11.23
C LEU A 185 8.21 -15.91 10.09
N LYS A 186 7.11 -15.16 10.23
CA LYS A 186 6.73 -14.11 9.28
C LYS A 186 7.78 -13.01 9.19
N THR A 187 8.35 -12.59 10.33
CA THR A 187 9.48 -11.64 10.34
C THR A 187 10.67 -12.24 9.61
N ARG A 188 11.00 -13.52 9.87
CA ARG A 188 12.11 -14.21 9.23
C ARG A 188 11.95 -14.29 7.70
N CYS A 189 10.76 -14.64 7.22
CA CYS A 189 10.45 -14.62 5.78
C CYS A 189 10.71 -13.26 5.14
N ASN A 190 10.23 -12.17 5.76
CA ASN A 190 10.41 -10.83 5.21
C ASN A 190 11.87 -10.35 5.31
N TYR A 191 12.59 -10.78 6.34
CA TYR A 191 14.02 -10.54 6.46
C TYR A 191 14.78 -11.21 5.32
N GLY A 192 14.52 -12.50 5.05
CA GLY A 192 15.11 -13.22 3.93
C GLY A 192 14.78 -12.59 2.56
N LEU A 193 13.55 -12.14 2.35
CA LEU A 193 13.18 -11.39 1.14
C LEU A 193 13.96 -10.07 1.01
N THR A 194 14.20 -9.37 2.12
CA THR A 194 14.96 -8.12 2.14
C THR A 194 16.44 -8.36 1.86
N LEU A 195 17.01 -9.44 2.41
CA LEU A 195 18.38 -9.87 2.10
C LEU A 195 18.56 -10.12 0.60
N ARG A 196 17.60 -10.80 -0.04
CA ARG A 196 17.60 -11.00 -1.49
C ARG A 196 17.61 -9.66 -2.25
N ASN A 197 16.81 -8.69 -1.81
CA ASN A 197 16.75 -7.36 -2.43
C ASN A 197 18.05 -6.54 -2.23
N CYS A 198 18.89 -6.91 -1.26
CA CYS A 198 20.26 -6.41 -1.08
C CYS A 198 21.31 -7.28 -1.80
N SER A 199 20.90 -8.21 -2.67
CA SER A 199 21.79 -9.16 -3.35
C SER A 199 22.56 -10.12 -2.42
N ARG A 200 22.16 -10.23 -1.14
CA ARG A 200 22.73 -11.17 -0.15
C ARG A 200 22.02 -12.52 -0.26
N THR A 201 22.20 -13.19 -1.40
CA THR A 201 21.36 -14.33 -1.80
C THR A 201 21.61 -15.63 -1.02
N GLU A 202 22.85 -15.93 -0.59
CA GLU A 202 23.11 -17.07 0.32
C GLU A 202 22.36 -16.90 1.64
N GLU A 203 22.47 -15.74 2.26
CA GLU A 203 21.85 -15.46 3.56
C GLU A 203 20.32 -15.46 3.44
N ALA A 204 19.79 -14.93 2.34
CA ALA A 204 18.36 -15.00 2.03
C ALA A 204 17.87 -16.44 1.95
N GLU A 205 18.58 -17.34 1.27
CA GLU A 205 18.21 -18.75 1.17
C GLU A 205 18.15 -19.40 2.56
N ILE A 206 19.16 -19.20 3.39
CA ILE A 206 19.22 -19.77 4.75
C ILE A 206 18.00 -19.33 5.56
N GLU A 207 17.74 -18.02 5.60
CA GLU A 207 16.63 -17.46 6.37
C GLU A 207 15.26 -17.93 5.87
N LEU A 208 15.09 -18.04 4.54
CA LEU A 208 13.85 -18.50 3.93
C LEU A 208 13.61 -20.00 4.14
N ARG A 209 14.66 -20.83 4.10
CA ARG A 209 14.54 -22.27 4.44
C ARG A 209 14.15 -22.46 5.89
N LEU A 210 14.78 -21.74 6.81
CA LEU A 210 14.43 -21.78 8.24
C LEU A 210 12.99 -21.35 8.49
N ALA A 211 12.55 -20.27 7.83
CA ALA A 211 11.19 -19.77 7.96
C ALA A 211 10.15 -20.76 7.37
N LEU A 212 10.42 -21.31 6.18
CA LEU A 212 9.56 -22.31 5.54
C LEU A 212 9.42 -23.55 6.42
N ALA A 213 10.52 -24.15 6.86
CA ALA A 213 10.47 -25.35 7.70
C ALA A 213 9.68 -25.12 9.00
N GLY A 214 9.86 -23.96 9.64
CA GLY A 214 9.08 -23.59 10.82
C GLY A 214 7.58 -23.40 10.51
N LEU A 215 7.23 -22.78 9.39
CA LEU A 215 5.84 -22.57 8.99
C LEU A 215 5.16 -23.89 8.61
N GLU A 216 5.83 -24.76 7.87
CA GLU A 216 5.32 -26.09 7.54
C GLU A 216 5.04 -26.92 8.79
N LEU A 217 5.90 -26.84 9.80
CA LEU A 217 5.71 -27.53 11.07
C LEU A 217 4.51 -27.00 11.85
N VAL A 218 4.31 -25.67 11.88
CA VAL A 218 3.35 -25.02 12.81
C VAL A 218 1.96 -24.86 12.20
N VAL A 219 1.88 -24.55 10.90
CA VAL A 219 0.62 -24.27 10.20
C VAL A 219 0.37 -25.20 9.01
N GLY A 220 1.33 -26.05 8.65
CA GLY A 220 1.22 -26.98 7.53
C GLY A 220 1.74 -26.42 6.21
N PRO A 221 2.09 -27.28 5.24
CA PRO A 221 2.74 -26.88 3.99
C PRO A 221 1.83 -26.12 3.02
N ARG A 222 0.52 -26.35 3.08
CA ARG A 222 -0.45 -25.65 2.22
C ARG A 222 -0.99 -24.37 2.83
N HIS A 223 -0.54 -23.95 4.01
CA HIS A 223 -0.99 -22.69 4.59
C HIS A 223 -0.49 -21.50 3.75
N PRO A 224 -1.28 -20.41 3.59
CA PRO A 224 -0.88 -19.25 2.79
C PRO A 224 0.51 -18.68 3.13
N LEU A 225 0.89 -18.71 4.41
CA LEU A 225 2.22 -18.27 4.85
C LEU A 225 3.34 -19.20 4.36
N SER A 226 3.16 -20.51 4.44
CA SER A 226 4.13 -21.50 3.96
C SER A 226 4.33 -21.38 2.45
N VAL A 227 3.23 -21.25 1.70
CA VAL A 227 3.27 -21.04 0.24
C VAL A 227 3.97 -19.73 -0.12
N THR A 228 3.77 -18.66 0.68
CA THR A 228 4.47 -17.38 0.47
C THR A 228 5.97 -17.49 0.78
N ALA A 229 6.34 -18.20 1.84
CA ALA A 229 7.74 -18.49 2.17
C ALA A 229 8.43 -19.29 1.04
N LEU A 230 7.71 -20.28 0.49
CA LEU A 230 8.16 -21.09 -0.62
C LEU A 230 8.38 -20.25 -1.89
N GLN A 231 7.46 -19.34 -2.21
CA GLN A 231 7.63 -18.39 -3.32
C GLN A 231 8.85 -17.48 -3.10
N ASN A 232 9.06 -16.97 -1.89
CA ASN A 232 10.23 -16.14 -1.62
C ASN A 232 11.54 -16.94 -1.74
N LEU A 233 11.54 -18.20 -1.29
CA LEU A 233 12.68 -19.11 -1.43
C LEU A 233 13.02 -19.38 -2.89
N SER A 234 12.03 -19.61 -3.75
CA SER A 234 12.28 -19.82 -5.19
C SER A 234 12.91 -18.59 -5.83
N LEU A 235 12.48 -17.39 -5.47
CA LEU A 235 13.07 -16.15 -5.95
C LEU A 235 14.53 -15.98 -5.48
N ALA A 236 14.84 -16.32 -4.23
CA ALA A 236 16.21 -16.26 -3.72
C ALA A 236 17.14 -17.24 -4.45
N LEU A 237 16.69 -18.49 -4.64
CA LEU A 237 17.41 -19.50 -5.42
C LEU A 237 17.56 -19.09 -6.90
N SER A 238 16.53 -18.47 -7.48
CA SER A 238 16.58 -17.96 -8.85
C SER A 238 17.62 -16.87 -9.01
N SER A 239 17.76 -15.97 -8.04
CA SER A 239 18.82 -14.95 -8.04
C SER A 239 20.21 -15.58 -7.97
N ARG A 240 20.40 -16.65 -7.19
CA ARG A 240 21.66 -17.42 -7.22
C ARG A 240 21.92 -18.06 -8.58
N GLY A 241 20.88 -18.63 -9.19
CA GLY A 241 20.94 -19.20 -10.53
C GLY A 241 21.41 -18.19 -11.59
N GLN A 242 20.88 -16.96 -11.51
CA GLN A 242 21.29 -15.86 -12.37
C GLN A 242 22.76 -15.42 -12.17
N LEU A 243 23.34 -15.69 -10.99
CA LEU A 243 24.76 -15.47 -10.70
C LEU A 243 25.66 -16.65 -11.13
N GLY A 244 25.10 -17.66 -11.81
CA GLY A 244 25.83 -18.79 -12.39
C GLY A 244 25.74 -20.09 -11.59
N ASP A 245 25.01 -20.14 -10.48
CA ASP A 245 24.77 -21.37 -9.74
C ASP A 245 23.67 -22.21 -10.40
N ALA A 246 24.06 -23.06 -11.35
CA ALA A 246 23.14 -23.91 -12.10
C ALA A 246 22.31 -24.85 -11.20
N ALA A 247 22.86 -25.32 -10.08
CA ALA A 247 22.13 -26.17 -9.14
C ALA A 247 21.03 -25.38 -8.43
N ALA A 248 21.34 -24.14 -8.01
CA ALA A 248 20.33 -23.25 -7.45
C ALA A 248 19.24 -22.88 -8.47
N ALA A 249 19.58 -22.69 -9.75
CA ALA A 249 18.58 -22.46 -10.80
C ALA A 249 17.59 -23.63 -10.95
N GLN A 250 18.09 -24.88 -10.97
CA GLN A 250 17.23 -26.06 -11.03
C GLN A 250 16.36 -26.21 -9.77
N ALA A 251 16.94 -25.98 -8.59
CA ALA A 251 16.19 -25.98 -7.34
C ALA A 251 15.09 -24.90 -7.33
N ALA A 252 15.40 -23.70 -7.81
CA ALA A 252 14.46 -22.60 -7.92
C ALA A 252 13.24 -22.99 -8.78
N ALA A 253 13.46 -23.64 -9.92
CA ALA A 253 12.37 -24.05 -10.82
C ALA A 253 11.43 -25.08 -10.17
N LEU A 254 11.96 -26.01 -9.37
CA LEU A 254 11.15 -26.97 -8.62
C LEU A 254 10.33 -26.28 -7.53
N VAL A 255 10.97 -25.42 -6.73
CA VAL A 255 10.33 -24.69 -5.63
C VAL A 255 9.28 -23.70 -6.15
N ALA A 256 9.56 -22.99 -7.25
CA ALA A 256 8.61 -22.07 -7.89
C ALA A 256 7.36 -22.81 -8.41
N ARG A 257 7.53 -24.05 -8.89
CA ARG A 257 6.42 -24.87 -9.37
C ARG A 257 5.49 -25.25 -8.24
N GLU A 258 6.06 -25.69 -7.12
CA GLU A 258 5.30 -26.03 -5.93
C GLU A 258 4.59 -24.79 -5.35
N ALA A 259 5.25 -23.64 -5.32
CA ALA A 259 4.65 -22.39 -4.88
C ALA A 259 3.47 -21.94 -5.78
N ALA A 260 3.65 -22.00 -7.10
CA ALA A 260 2.61 -21.66 -8.06
C ALA A 260 1.39 -22.61 -7.98
N GLU A 261 1.63 -23.90 -7.75
CA GLU A 261 0.55 -24.88 -7.52
C GLU A 261 -0.14 -24.65 -6.17
N GLY A 262 0.61 -24.36 -5.11
CA GLY A 262 0.05 -24.00 -3.81
C GLY A 262 -0.86 -22.77 -3.88
N LYS A 263 -0.43 -21.71 -4.58
CA LYS A 263 -1.26 -20.51 -4.81
C LYS A 263 -2.50 -20.81 -5.64
N HIS A 264 -2.36 -21.63 -6.69
CA HIS A 264 -3.48 -22.08 -7.51
C HIS A 264 -4.55 -22.80 -6.67
N GLN A 265 -4.14 -23.73 -5.82
CA GLN A 265 -5.08 -24.48 -4.96
C GLN A 265 -5.74 -23.61 -3.89
N LEU A 266 -5.02 -22.64 -3.34
CA LEU A 266 -5.53 -21.77 -2.27
C LEU A 266 -6.49 -20.69 -2.77
N LEU A 267 -6.18 -20.08 -3.91
CA LEU A 267 -6.85 -18.85 -4.38
C LEU A 267 -7.69 -19.09 -5.65
N GLY A 268 -7.46 -20.21 -6.34
CA GLY A 268 -8.06 -20.52 -7.63
C GLY A 268 -7.21 -20.05 -8.82
N ALA A 269 -7.50 -20.63 -9.99
CA ALA A 269 -6.71 -20.45 -11.21
C ALA A 269 -6.66 -19.02 -11.74
N SER A 270 -7.74 -18.25 -11.55
CA SER A 270 -7.90 -16.91 -12.09
C SER A 270 -7.47 -15.81 -11.11
N HIS A 271 -7.06 -16.15 -9.89
CA HIS A 271 -6.70 -15.16 -8.89
C HIS A 271 -5.38 -14.46 -9.28
N PRO A 272 -5.29 -13.12 -9.21
CA PRO A 272 -4.09 -12.37 -9.61
C PRO A 272 -2.80 -12.89 -8.97
N GLU A 273 -2.78 -13.12 -7.66
CA GLU A 273 -1.59 -13.69 -6.99
C GLU A 273 -1.18 -15.09 -7.49
N ALA A 274 -2.13 -15.94 -7.89
CA ALA A 274 -1.80 -17.26 -8.42
C ALA A 274 -1.19 -17.16 -9.83
N LEU A 275 -1.69 -16.20 -10.63
CA LEU A 275 -1.15 -15.89 -11.95
C LEU A 275 0.23 -15.22 -11.86
N GLU A 276 0.46 -14.36 -10.85
CA GLU A 276 1.78 -13.79 -10.57
C GLU A 276 2.79 -14.87 -10.16
N ALA A 277 2.40 -15.83 -9.32
CA ALA A 277 3.26 -16.97 -8.99
C ALA A 277 3.57 -17.83 -10.24
N ARG A 278 2.59 -17.98 -11.15
CA ARG A 278 2.80 -18.66 -12.44
C ARG A 278 3.77 -17.90 -13.34
N ARG A 279 3.70 -16.56 -13.37
CA ARG A 279 4.66 -15.69 -14.06
C ARG A 279 6.07 -15.87 -13.48
N ASP A 280 6.20 -15.86 -12.15
CA ASP A 280 7.49 -16.10 -11.49
C ASP A 280 8.07 -17.47 -11.84
N LEU A 281 7.25 -18.53 -11.84
CA LEU A 281 7.66 -19.84 -12.34
C LEU A 281 8.22 -19.77 -13.76
N GLY A 282 7.57 -19.02 -14.66
CA GLY A 282 8.07 -18.79 -16.02
C GLY A 282 9.48 -18.21 -16.03
N ALA A 283 9.70 -17.11 -15.30
CA ALA A 283 11.01 -16.46 -15.19
C ALA A 283 12.09 -17.38 -14.60
N THR A 284 11.73 -18.15 -13.56
CA THR A 284 12.65 -19.08 -12.92
C THR A 284 12.99 -20.28 -13.82
N LEU A 285 12.04 -20.79 -14.61
CA LEU A 285 12.30 -21.85 -15.60
C LEU A 285 13.28 -21.38 -16.68
N PHE A 286 13.20 -20.12 -17.09
CA PHE A 286 14.20 -19.52 -18.00
C PHE A 286 15.60 -19.48 -17.37
N ALA A 287 15.71 -19.06 -16.10
CA ALA A 287 16.99 -19.09 -15.39
C ALA A 287 17.56 -20.52 -15.25
N ALA A 288 16.70 -21.54 -15.27
CA ALA A 288 17.06 -22.96 -15.25
C ALA A 288 17.26 -23.57 -16.67
N SER A 289 17.33 -22.75 -17.72
CA SER A 289 17.46 -23.18 -19.12
C SER A 289 16.33 -24.07 -19.64
N ARG A 290 15.14 -23.98 -19.05
CA ARG A 290 13.92 -24.74 -19.43
C ARG A 290 12.95 -23.84 -20.18
N GLN A 291 13.38 -23.37 -21.34
CA GLN A 291 12.71 -22.29 -22.09
C GLN A 291 11.27 -22.62 -22.48
N GLU A 292 11.01 -23.80 -23.05
CA GLU A 292 9.66 -24.20 -23.49
C GLU A 292 8.65 -24.20 -22.34
N GLU A 293 9.02 -24.76 -21.19
CA GLU A 293 8.18 -24.75 -19.99
C GLU A 293 7.98 -23.33 -19.46
N GLY A 294 9.01 -22.48 -19.54
CA GLY A 294 8.94 -21.07 -19.17
C GLY A 294 7.95 -20.29 -20.03
N VAL A 295 8.01 -20.46 -21.36
CA VAL A 295 7.07 -19.86 -22.32
C VAL A 295 5.64 -20.33 -22.02
N ALA A 296 5.44 -21.62 -21.75
CA ALA A 296 4.12 -22.16 -21.41
C ALA A 296 3.56 -21.53 -20.12
N ALA A 297 4.39 -21.37 -19.08
CA ALA A 297 3.99 -20.73 -17.84
C ALA A 297 3.63 -19.24 -18.05
N PHE A 298 4.41 -18.50 -18.84
CA PHE A 298 4.10 -17.12 -19.18
C PHE A 298 2.79 -16.97 -19.98
N ARG A 299 2.54 -17.86 -20.96
CA ARG A 299 1.28 -17.86 -21.71
C ARG A 299 0.07 -18.10 -20.80
N GLN A 300 0.17 -19.06 -19.88
CA GLN A 300 -0.89 -19.31 -18.89
C GLN A 300 -1.15 -18.09 -18.00
N ALA A 301 -0.09 -17.47 -17.48
CA ALA A 301 -0.19 -16.28 -16.65
C ALA A 301 -0.82 -15.11 -17.42
N LEU A 302 -0.37 -14.85 -18.66
CA LEU A 302 -0.87 -13.77 -19.50
C LEU A 302 -2.36 -13.93 -19.82
N ALA A 303 -2.77 -15.12 -20.27
CA ALA A 303 -4.17 -15.40 -20.60
C ALA A 303 -5.10 -15.19 -19.40
N GLY A 304 -4.69 -15.68 -18.21
CA GLY A 304 -5.48 -15.47 -16.99
C GLY A 304 -5.53 -14.00 -16.58
N LEU A 305 -4.41 -13.27 -16.65
CA LEU A 305 -4.37 -11.86 -16.27
C LEU A 305 -5.18 -10.97 -17.24
N GLN A 306 -5.19 -11.29 -18.53
CA GLN A 306 -6.05 -10.61 -19.52
C GLN A 306 -7.53 -10.78 -19.18
N GLN A 307 -7.94 -11.98 -18.74
CA GLN A 307 -9.33 -12.24 -18.34
C GLN A 307 -9.69 -11.57 -17.01
N THR A 308 -8.80 -11.60 -16.02
CA THR A 308 -9.11 -11.13 -14.67
C THR A 308 -8.93 -9.62 -14.51
N LEU A 309 -7.84 -9.07 -15.04
CA LEU A 309 -7.45 -7.66 -14.84
C LEU A 309 -7.60 -6.81 -16.12
N GLY A 310 -7.77 -7.45 -17.28
CA GLY A 310 -7.81 -6.79 -18.57
C GLY A 310 -6.44 -6.64 -19.23
N PHE A 311 -6.45 -6.28 -20.51
CA PHE A 311 -5.26 -6.14 -21.35
C PHE A 311 -4.35 -4.98 -20.91
N GLN A 312 -4.93 -3.86 -20.48
CA GLN A 312 -4.19 -2.65 -20.13
C GLN A 312 -3.64 -2.64 -18.69
N HIS A 313 -3.95 -3.64 -17.88
CA HIS A 313 -3.47 -3.65 -16.50
C HIS A 313 -1.94 -3.74 -16.48
N PRO A 314 -1.24 -2.94 -15.65
CA PRO A 314 0.23 -2.91 -15.61
C PRO A 314 0.87 -4.29 -15.46
N THR A 315 0.30 -5.15 -14.62
CA THR A 315 0.77 -6.54 -14.44
C THR A 315 0.63 -7.36 -15.73
N THR A 316 -0.48 -7.24 -16.46
CA THR A 316 -0.71 -7.96 -17.73
C THR A 316 0.32 -7.54 -18.78
N ILE A 317 0.55 -6.22 -18.91
CA ILE A 317 1.55 -5.66 -19.83
C ILE A 317 2.96 -6.14 -19.46
N ALA A 318 3.30 -6.20 -18.16
CA ALA A 318 4.59 -6.70 -17.71
C ALA A 318 4.82 -8.17 -18.11
N VAL A 319 3.80 -9.03 -17.98
CA VAL A 319 3.89 -10.44 -18.41
C VAL A 319 4.01 -10.55 -19.93
N LEU A 320 3.27 -9.73 -20.68
CA LEU A 320 3.38 -9.67 -22.13
C LEU A 320 4.82 -9.33 -22.57
N ALA A 321 5.43 -8.32 -21.96
CA ALA A 321 6.81 -7.94 -22.25
C ALA A 321 7.80 -9.07 -21.93
N GLN A 322 7.62 -9.76 -20.81
CA GLN A 322 8.45 -10.91 -20.43
C GLN A 322 8.30 -12.08 -21.42
N LEU A 323 7.06 -12.39 -21.83
CA LEU A 323 6.80 -13.43 -22.83
C LEU A 323 7.37 -13.07 -24.20
N ARG A 324 7.26 -11.81 -24.62
CA ARG A 324 7.86 -11.34 -25.87
C ARG A 324 9.38 -11.47 -25.85
N ALA A 325 10.03 -11.09 -24.75
CA ALA A 325 11.47 -11.26 -24.58
C ALA A 325 11.87 -12.75 -24.61
N ALA A 326 11.08 -13.61 -23.97
CA ALA A 326 11.22 -15.06 -24.00
C ALA A 326 11.09 -15.67 -25.41
N LEU A 327 10.31 -15.04 -26.29
CA LEU A 327 10.11 -15.43 -27.69
C LEU A 327 11.03 -14.68 -28.67
N SER A 328 12.07 -13.99 -28.21
CA SER A 328 12.96 -13.19 -29.08
C SER A 328 13.66 -13.96 -30.19
N HIS A 329 13.78 -15.29 -30.08
CA HIS A 329 14.30 -16.16 -31.14
C HIS A 329 13.26 -16.53 -32.21
N ASP A 330 11.99 -16.21 -31.99
CA ASP A 330 10.85 -16.50 -32.86
C ASP A 330 10.04 -15.20 -33.07
N GLU A 331 10.52 -14.36 -34.00
CA GLU A 331 9.92 -13.05 -34.28
C GLU A 331 8.46 -13.17 -34.75
N GLU A 332 8.11 -14.24 -35.45
CA GLU A 332 6.74 -14.49 -35.92
C GLU A 332 5.80 -14.72 -34.73
N ALA A 333 6.19 -15.59 -33.79
CA ALA A 333 5.43 -15.81 -32.57
C ALA A 333 5.36 -14.55 -31.68
N ALA A 334 6.45 -13.79 -31.59
CA ALA A 334 6.50 -12.54 -30.83
C ALA A 334 5.57 -11.46 -31.42
N MET A 335 5.51 -11.34 -32.75
CA MET A 335 4.63 -10.40 -33.45
C MET A 335 3.16 -10.83 -33.36
N ALA A 336 2.87 -12.12 -33.52
CA ALA A 336 1.52 -12.67 -33.35
C ALA A 336 0.95 -12.35 -31.96
N LEU A 337 1.78 -12.49 -30.92
CA LEU A 337 1.41 -12.17 -29.54
C LEU A 337 1.03 -10.69 -29.34
N VAL A 338 1.79 -9.76 -29.94
CA VAL A 338 1.48 -8.32 -29.86
C VAL A 338 0.19 -7.99 -30.62
N HIS A 339 -0.04 -8.66 -31.74
CA HIS A 339 -1.27 -8.49 -32.52
C HIS A 339 -2.51 -9.02 -31.77
N GLU A 340 -2.42 -10.21 -31.16
CA GLU A 340 -3.48 -10.78 -30.32
C GLU A 340 -3.80 -9.88 -29.12
N HIS A 341 -2.76 -9.36 -28.45
CA HIS A 341 -2.95 -8.47 -27.31
C HIS A 341 -3.56 -7.12 -27.70
N SER A 342 -3.18 -6.56 -28.86
CA SER A 342 -3.73 -5.29 -29.35
C SER A 342 -5.15 -5.43 -29.89
N SER A 343 -5.48 -6.53 -30.56
CA SER A 343 -6.84 -6.82 -31.03
C SER A 343 -7.84 -7.06 -29.89
N GLY A 344 -7.42 -7.73 -28.81
CA GLY A 344 -8.23 -7.87 -27.59
C GLY A 344 -8.47 -6.56 -26.83
N ASN A 345 -7.70 -5.51 -27.12
CA ASN A 345 -7.84 -4.18 -26.54
C ASN A 345 -8.87 -3.31 -27.31
N VAL A 346 -9.37 -3.76 -28.46
CA VAL A 346 -10.39 -3.04 -29.24
C VAL A 346 -11.78 -3.38 -28.70
N THR A 347 -12.18 -2.74 -27.59
CA THR A 347 -13.61 -2.53 -27.36
C THR A 347 -14.09 -1.53 -28.39
N ALA A 348 -14.95 -1.96 -29.33
CA ALA A 348 -15.58 -1.19 -30.40
C ALA A 348 -15.22 0.31 -30.39
N ALA A 349 -14.30 0.72 -31.28
CA ALA A 349 -14.06 2.12 -31.53
C ALA A 349 -15.40 2.79 -31.89
N PRO A 350 -15.76 3.95 -31.31
CA PRO A 350 -16.95 4.67 -31.76
C PRO A 350 -16.76 5.01 -33.23
N ASP A 351 -17.81 4.85 -34.05
CA ASP A 351 -17.79 5.14 -35.48
C ASP A 351 -17.33 6.60 -35.73
N TRP A 352 -16.04 6.81 -36.03
CA TRP A 352 -15.51 8.09 -36.48
C TRP A 352 -15.14 7.98 -37.96
N GLU A 353 -15.76 8.80 -38.80
CA GLU A 353 -15.43 8.90 -40.23
C GLU A 353 -14.11 9.67 -40.43
N VAL A 354 -13.22 9.14 -41.27
CA VAL A 354 -11.91 9.73 -41.60
C VAL A 354 -12.04 10.68 -42.80
N PRO A 355 -11.68 11.97 -42.72
CA PRO A 355 -11.78 12.85 -43.89
C PRO A 355 -10.62 12.65 -44.88
N GLN A 356 -10.84 12.93 -46.17
CA GLN A 356 -9.83 12.75 -47.23
C GLN A 356 -9.03 14.05 -47.51
N TRP A 357 -7.70 13.94 -47.49
CA TRP A 357 -6.73 15.06 -47.57
C TRP A 357 -6.03 15.05 -48.93
N GLY A 358 -6.20 16.12 -49.70
CA GLY A 358 -5.69 16.25 -51.06
C GLY A 358 -4.23 16.68 -51.11
N GLY A 359 -3.31 15.72 -51.00
CA GLY A 359 -1.97 15.78 -51.60
C GLY A 359 -0.99 16.83 -51.06
N LYS A 360 -0.18 16.38 -50.07
CA LYS A 360 1.20 16.79 -49.71
C LYS A 360 1.43 17.91 -48.68
N LEU A 361 1.55 17.46 -47.43
CA LEU A 361 2.62 17.80 -46.46
C LEU A 361 2.57 16.70 -45.39
N VAL A 362 3.67 16.11 -44.89
CA VAL A 362 3.62 15.11 -43.80
C VAL A 362 4.13 15.75 -42.51
N LEU A 363 3.23 16.05 -41.56
CA LEU A 363 3.60 16.56 -40.24
C LEU A 363 3.71 15.41 -39.25
N VAL A 364 4.93 15.07 -38.81
CA VAL A 364 5.17 14.05 -37.77
C VAL A 364 5.31 14.77 -36.42
N LEU A 365 4.30 14.64 -35.57
CA LEU A 365 4.32 15.18 -34.21
C LEU A 365 4.33 14.03 -33.20
N VAL A 366 5.45 13.93 -32.47
CA VAL A 366 5.65 12.97 -31.39
C VAL A 366 5.42 13.67 -30.06
N ALA A 367 4.33 13.32 -29.37
CA ALA A 367 4.10 13.79 -28.01
C ALA A 367 4.72 12.78 -27.03
N ILE A 368 5.77 13.20 -26.32
CA ILE A 368 6.44 12.44 -25.27
C ILE A 368 5.89 12.91 -23.92
N ALA A 369 5.20 12.04 -23.19
CA ALA A 369 4.76 12.32 -21.83
C ALA A 369 5.85 11.85 -20.85
N ALA A 370 6.39 12.77 -20.03
CA ALA A 370 7.43 12.45 -19.06
C ALA A 370 6.88 11.88 -17.74
N GLU A 371 5.59 12.08 -17.43
CA GLU A 371 4.96 11.58 -16.19
C GLU A 371 3.46 11.22 -16.34
N PRO A 372 2.90 10.34 -15.48
CA PRO A 372 1.56 9.75 -15.64
C PRO A 372 0.37 10.70 -15.44
N GLY A 373 0.58 11.91 -14.89
CA GLY A 373 -0.49 12.88 -14.58
C GLY A 373 -0.86 13.83 -15.73
N GLU A 374 -0.01 13.96 -16.74
CA GLU A 374 -0.17 14.92 -17.85
C GLU A 374 -0.88 14.34 -19.09
N ILE A 375 -1.24 13.06 -19.05
CA ILE A 375 -1.84 12.30 -20.18
C ILE A 375 -3.12 12.99 -20.70
N ASN A 376 -3.93 13.58 -19.83
CA ASN A 376 -5.16 14.26 -20.24
C ASN A 376 -4.91 15.55 -21.05
N GLY A 377 -3.83 16.28 -20.78
CA GLY A 377 -3.44 17.46 -21.55
C GLY A 377 -2.86 17.09 -22.93
N SER A 378 -2.13 15.98 -23.00
CA SER A 378 -1.58 15.44 -24.26
C SER A 378 -2.65 14.90 -25.19
N ILE A 379 -3.72 14.29 -24.65
CA ILE A 379 -4.87 13.81 -25.44
C ILE A 379 -5.65 14.99 -26.04
N LEU A 380 -5.88 16.07 -25.27
CA LEU A 380 -6.54 17.29 -25.76
C LEU A 380 -5.72 18.02 -26.84
N LEU A 381 -4.39 18.04 -26.69
CA LEU A 381 -3.47 18.62 -27.68
C LEU A 381 -3.45 17.80 -28.99
N VAL A 382 -3.47 16.47 -28.90
CA VAL A 382 -3.57 15.58 -30.08
C VAL A 382 -4.91 15.72 -30.79
N ASP A 383 -6.01 15.85 -30.06
CA ASP A 383 -7.34 16.07 -30.66
C ASP A 383 -7.48 17.44 -31.33
N HIS A 384 -6.90 18.51 -30.75
CA HIS A 384 -6.88 19.83 -31.37
C HIS A 384 -6.01 19.88 -32.63
N LEU A 385 -4.86 19.21 -32.64
CA LEU A 385 -3.94 19.17 -33.78
C LEU A 385 -4.46 18.26 -34.91
N LYS A 386 -5.18 17.17 -34.58
CA LYS A 386 -5.97 16.42 -35.55
C LYS A 386 -7.06 17.28 -36.20
N ARG A 387 -7.67 18.24 -35.49
CA ARG A 387 -8.61 19.21 -36.10
C ARG A 387 -7.94 20.25 -37.00
N VAL A 388 -6.75 20.75 -36.67
CA VAL A 388 -6.00 21.71 -37.52
C VAL A 388 -5.44 21.02 -38.79
N ALA A 389 -4.93 19.80 -38.65
CA ALA A 389 -4.63 18.88 -39.77
C ALA A 389 -5.89 18.23 -40.34
N THR A 390 -7.05 18.58 -39.81
CA THR A 390 -8.46 18.32 -40.18
C THR A 390 -9.08 19.34 -41.15
N GLU A 391 -8.47 20.53 -41.25
CA GLU A 391 -8.99 21.68 -42.02
C GLU A 391 -8.05 22.15 -43.16
N ALA A 392 -6.75 21.82 -43.12
CA ALA A 392 -5.69 22.31 -44.03
C ALA A 392 -5.24 21.40 -45.22
N ARG A 393 -5.91 20.27 -45.50
CA ARG A 393 -5.57 19.20 -46.48
C ARG A 393 -4.13 18.63 -46.50
N ALA A 394 -3.40 18.62 -45.37
CA ALA A 394 -2.11 17.91 -45.16
C ALA A 394 -2.20 16.41 -44.71
N GLU A 395 -1.13 15.62 -44.92
CA GLU A 395 -0.92 14.33 -44.25
C GLU A 395 -0.23 14.55 -42.89
N ALA A 396 -0.59 13.79 -41.86
CA ALA A 396 0.06 13.90 -40.57
C ALA A 396 0.20 12.52 -39.94
N LEU A 397 1.35 12.27 -39.31
CA LEU A 397 1.69 11.02 -38.64
C LEU A 397 1.85 11.34 -37.15
N PHE A 398 0.88 10.88 -36.36
CA PHE A 398 0.86 11.14 -34.92
C PHE A 398 1.34 9.88 -34.19
N ALA A 399 2.40 10.02 -33.40
CA ALA A 399 2.89 8.96 -32.53
C ALA A 399 2.89 9.43 -31.08
N LEU A 400 2.20 8.70 -30.22
CA LEU A 400 2.27 8.84 -28.76
C LEU A 400 3.13 7.69 -28.26
N SER A 401 4.29 8.00 -27.69
CA SER A 401 5.17 7.00 -27.07
C SER A 401 5.53 7.40 -25.64
N PRO A 402 5.20 6.58 -24.63
CA PRO A 402 5.66 6.80 -23.27
C PRO A 402 7.10 6.32 -23.02
N TRP A 403 7.81 5.72 -24.00
CA TRP A 403 9.04 4.94 -23.75
C TRP A 403 10.10 4.96 -24.88
N VAL A 404 10.24 6.03 -25.66
CA VAL A 404 11.28 6.08 -26.72
C VAL A 404 12.33 7.16 -26.44
N PRO A 405 13.63 6.81 -26.32
CA PRO A 405 14.73 7.79 -26.32
C PRO A 405 14.75 8.57 -27.64
N THR A 406 14.94 9.88 -27.55
CA THR A 406 14.84 10.88 -28.64
C THR A 406 15.73 10.59 -29.85
N GLU A 407 16.74 9.73 -29.72
CA GLU A 407 17.75 9.45 -30.75
C GLU A 407 17.30 8.43 -31.82
N VAL A 408 16.26 7.62 -31.56
CA VAL A 408 15.80 6.57 -32.51
C VAL A 408 14.82 7.10 -33.56
N LEU A 409 14.13 8.22 -33.28
CA LEU A 409 13.11 8.77 -34.17
C LEU A 409 13.67 9.59 -35.35
N LEU A 410 14.95 9.99 -35.29
CA LEU A 410 15.57 10.85 -36.31
C LEU A 410 16.46 10.11 -37.32
N SER A 411 16.70 8.80 -37.17
CA SER A 411 17.56 8.04 -38.10
C SER A 411 16.80 7.24 -39.16
N GLY A 412 15.46 7.33 -39.22
CA GLY A 412 14.63 6.57 -40.15
C GLY A 412 13.73 7.42 -41.05
N ALA A 413 13.91 8.73 -41.06
CA ALA A 413 13.14 9.65 -41.90
C ALA A 413 14.05 10.40 -42.87
N GLU A 414 14.59 9.67 -43.84
CA GLU A 414 14.80 10.11 -45.23
C GLU A 414 14.31 9.03 -46.18
#